data_AF-A0A497LZT5-F1
#
_entry.id   AF-A0A497LZT5-F1
#
_cell.length_a   1.000
_cell.length_b   1.000
_cell.length_c   1.000
_cell.angle_alpha   90.00
_cell.angle_beta   90.00
_cell.angle_gamma   90.00
#
_symmetry.space_group_name_H-M   'P 1'
#
loop_
_entity.id
_entity.type
_entity.pdbx_description
1 polymer ?
#
loop_
_entity_poly.entity_id
_entity_poly.type
_entity_poly.pdbx_seq_one_letter_code
_entity_poly.pdbx_strand_id
1 'polypeptide(L)'
;MEEKPLTDEERGLLIRLIEKGVKELKPIPRGGRIQYEGVEDLYEEYGAEKLHSLLESLADKGFLLVKEYDRVILCPKCGSVDVYSKYSCPRCHSMRVDRMELIEHPFCGYIGDKASFISDSSLICPNCRTELGPVDGKPPGDGSRRDYRIIGSSFECRKCGYRFERPQVTHVCNECGAIFNYMTARYERLYSYEIPEEVAETLGLVPELRSILQPLESTLMEHGYTVERNGRLIGVSGGEHTFNLVARKGGRRIVVDIS
;
A
#
# COMPACT_ATOMS: atom_id res chain seq x y z
N MET A 1 20.35 22.14 -13.49
CA MET A 1 19.62 20.98 -14.03
C MET A 1 18.57 21.55 -14.96
N GLU A 2 18.60 21.20 -16.25
CA GLU A 2 17.54 21.62 -17.17
C GLU A 2 16.22 20.98 -16.72
N GLU A 3 15.22 21.80 -16.39
CA GLU A 3 13.85 21.33 -16.15
C GLU A 3 13.33 20.73 -17.45
N LYS A 4 13.12 19.42 -17.45
CA LYS A 4 12.50 18.75 -18.59
C LYS A 4 11.04 19.21 -18.68
N PRO A 5 10.59 19.71 -19.85
CA PRO A 5 9.22 20.18 -20.00
C PRO A 5 8.21 19.04 -19.77
N LEU A 6 7.05 19.39 -19.21
CA LEU A 6 5.92 18.48 -19.09
C LEU A 6 5.31 18.21 -20.47
N THR A 7 4.88 16.97 -20.70
CA THR A 7 4.01 16.63 -21.82
C THR A 7 2.57 17.06 -21.53
N ASP A 8 1.73 17.13 -22.56
CA ASP A 8 0.31 17.48 -22.38
C ASP A 8 -0.42 16.50 -21.45
N GLU A 9 -0.09 15.20 -21.52
CA GLU A 9 -0.67 14.17 -20.66
C GLU A 9 -0.23 14.31 -19.20
N GLU A 10 1.07 14.53 -18.96
CA GLU A 10 1.59 14.74 -17.60
C GLU A 10 1.00 15.99 -16.96
N ARG A 11 0.92 17.08 -17.74
CA ARG A 11 0.30 18.33 -17.30
C ARG A 11 -1.18 18.12 -16.99
N GLY A 12 -1.91 17.41 -17.85
CA GLY A 12 -3.31 17.06 -17.64
C GLY A 12 -3.54 16.25 -16.35
N LEU A 13 -2.72 15.22 -16.12
CA LEU A 13 -2.78 14.41 -14.91
C LEU A 13 -2.54 15.24 -13.65
N LEU A 14 -1.50 16.07 -13.65
CA LEU A 14 -1.13 16.89 -12.50
C LEU A 14 -2.23 17.93 -12.17
N ILE A 15 -2.82 18.57 -13.19
CA ILE A 15 -3.99 19.44 -13.02
C ILE A 15 -5.15 18.69 -12.36
N ARG A 16 -5.49 17.49 -12.87
CA ARG A 16 -6.59 16.67 -12.32
C ARG A 16 -6.37 16.31 -10.86
N LEU A 17 -5.16 15.92 -10.49
CA LEU A 17 -4.81 15.58 -9.12
C LEU A 17 -4.98 16.78 -8.18
N ILE A 18 -4.52 17.96 -8.61
CA ILE A 18 -4.64 19.21 -7.84
C ILE A 18 -6.10 19.65 -7.72
N GLU A 19 -6.87 19.62 -8.81
CA GLU A 19 -8.30 19.99 -8.80
C GLU A 19 -9.14 19.07 -7.90
N LYS A 20 -8.74 17.79 -7.78
CA LYS A 20 -9.34 16.82 -6.84
C LYS A 20 -8.91 17.05 -5.38
N GLY A 21 -7.96 17.93 -5.12
CA GLY A 21 -7.41 18.16 -3.78
C GLY A 21 -6.57 16.98 -3.26
N VAL A 22 -6.02 16.16 -4.16
CA VAL A 22 -5.11 15.08 -3.78
C VAL A 22 -3.83 15.71 -3.27
N LYS A 23 -3.47 15.40 -2.02
CA LYS A 23 -2.18 15.82 -1.44
C LYS A 23 -1.10 14.74 -1.58
N GLU A 24 -1.52 13.49 -1.45
CA GLU A 24 -0.63 12.33 -1.51
C GLU A 24 -1.39 11.15 -2.11
N LEU A 25 -0.80 10.50 -3.11
CA LEU A 25 -1.26 9.25 -3.69
C LEU A 25 -0.66 8.09 -2.89
N LYS A 26 -1.49 7.46 -2.05
CA LYS A 26 -1.07 6.33 -1.22
C LYS A 26 -1.32 5.00 -1.93
N PRO A 27 -0.32 4.11 -2.01
CA PRO A 27 -0.48 2.82 -2.64
C PRO A 27 -1.30 1.87 -1.76
N ILE A 28 -2.26 1.16 -2.34
CA ILE A 28 -3.10 0.17 -1.68
C ILE A 28 -3.15 -1.14 -2.50
N PRO A 29 -3.12 -2.32 -1.85
CA PRO A 29 -3.41 -3.58 -2.50
C PRO A 29 -4.90 -3.67 -2.87
N ARG A 30 -5.24 -3.77 -4.15
CA ARG A 30 -6.62 -3.92 -4.64
C ARG A 30 -6.68 -4.79 -5.90
N GLY A 31 -7.54 -5.81 -5.89
CA GLY A 31 -7.76 -6.68 -7.05
C GLY A 31 -6.47 -7.35 -7.57
N GLY A 32 -5.63 -7.83 -6.66
CA GLY A 32 -4.36 -8.47 -7.02
C GLY A 32 -3.28 -7.53 -7.55
N ARG A 33 -3.49 -6.20 -7.52
CA ARG A 33 -2.50 -5.19 -7.95
C ARG A 33 -2.29 -4.11 -6.89
N ILE A 34 -1.22 -3.34 -7.04
CA ILE A 34 -1.06 -2.07 -6.32
C ILE A 34 -1.79 -1.00 -7.11
N GLN A 35 -2.64 -0.25 -6.43
CA GLN A 35 -3.34 0.91 -6.96
C GLN A 35 -3.14 2.11 -6.04
N TYR A 36 -3.57 3.29 -6.47
CA TYR A 36 -3.49 4.52 -5.68
C TYR A 36 -4.90 4.90 -5.23
N GLU A 37 -5.05 5.25 -3.95
CA GLU A 37 -6.33 5.66 -3.36
C GLU A 37 -6.82 6.99 -3.93
N GLY A 38 -8.13 7.13 -4.14
CA GLY A 38 -8.77 8.40 -4.51
C GLY A 38 -8.63 8.82 -5.98
N VAL A 39 -8.20 7.90 -6.85
CA VAL A 39 -7.96 8.15 -8.28
C VAL A 39 -8.52 7.05 -9.19
N GLU A 40 -9.60 6.38 -8.78
CA GLU A 40 -10.24 5.31 -9.56
C GLU A 40 -10.63 5.74 -10.97
N ASP A 41 -11.11 6.97 -11.15
CA ASP A 41 -11.47 7.52 -12.46
C ASP A 41 -10.25 7.71 -13.37
N LEU A 42 -9.07 7.97 -12.80
CA LEU A 42 -7.83 8.06 -13.58
C LEU A 42 -7.38 6.68 -14.07
N TYR A 43 -7.69 5.62 -13.33
CA TYR A 43 -7.46 4.25 -13.81
C TYR A 43 -8.38 3.90 -14.98
N GLU A 44 -9.62 4.40 -15.00
CA GLU A 44 -10.55 4.21 -16.12
C GLU A 44 -10.10 4.99 -17.37
N GLU A 45 -9.57 6.21 -17.18
CA GLU A 45 -9.12 7.08 -18.27
C GLU A 45 -7.79 6.62 -18.89
N TYR A 46 -6.75 6.40 -18.07
CA TYR A 46 -5.40 6.12 -18.55
C TYR A 46 -5.09 4.62 -18.63
N GLY A 47 -5.75 3.80 -17.81
CA GLY A 47 -5.30 2.43 -17.54
C GLY A 47 -4.10 2.38 -16.60
N ALA A 48 -3.93 1.24 -15.92
CA ALA A 48 -2.97 1.10 -14.83
C ALA A 48 -1.51 1.32 -15.24
N GLU A 49 -1.05 0.73 -16.35
CA GLU A 49 0.34 0.84 -16.80
C GLU A 49 0.70 2.28 -17.19
N LYS A 50 -0.20 2.94 -17.93
CA LYS A 50 0.02 4.32 -18.38
C LYS A 50 -0.01 5.29 -17.20
N LEU A 51 -0.98 5.17 -16.29
CA LEU A 51 -1.04 5.99 -15.09
C LEU A 51 0.23 5.86 -14.25
N HIS A 52 0.72 4.64 -14.06
CA HIS A 52 1.98 4.41 -13.36
C HIS A 52 3.17 5.11 -14.04
N SER A 53 3.30 4.96 -15.36
CA SER A 53 4.38 5.62 -16.11
C SER A 53 4.33 7.15 -16.06
N LEU A 54 3.13 7.75 -16.00
CA LEU A 54 2.96 9.19 -15.87
C LEU A 54 3.38 9.67 -14.47
N LEU A 55 3.02 8.92 -13.42
CA LEU A 55 3.43 9.24 -12.05
C LEU A 55 4.96 9.13 -11.87
N GLU A 56 5.59 8.09 -12.43
CA GLU A 56 7.05 7.94 -12.43
C GLU A 56 7.73 9.10 -13.19
N SER A 57 7.21 9.47 -14.37
CA SER A 57 7.77 10.58 -15.14
C SER A 57 7.63 11.93 -14.41
N LEU A 58 6.49 12.19 -13.78
CA LEU A 58 6.27 13.40 -12.98
C LEU A 58 7.21 13.45 -11.77
N ALA A 59 7.44 12.31 -11.11
CA ALA A 59 8.42 12.19 -10.03
C ALA A 59 9.86 12.44 -10.51
N ASP A 60 10.27 11.82 -11.63
CA ASP A 60 11.60 11.99 -12.23
C ASP A 60 11.87 13.45 -12.64
N LYS A 61 10.82 14.19 -12.98
CA LYS A 61 10.88 15.63 -13.31
C LYS A 61 10.77 16.55 -12.09
N GLY A 62 10.58 16.00 -10.88
CA GLY A 62 10.52 16.75 -9.63
C GLY A 62 9.16 17.37 -9.30
N PHE A 63 8.10 17.04 -10.05
CA PHE A 63 6.74 17.53 -9.77
C PHE A 63 6.00 16.70 -8.71
N LEU A 64 6.50 15.51 -8.40
CA LEU A 64 6.00 14.68 -7.31
C LEU A 64 7.15 14.30 -6.40
N LEU A 65 6.93 14.38 -5.09
CA LEU A 65 7.87 13.87 -4.11
C LEU A 65 7.60 12.39 -3.86
N VAL A 66 8.60 11.55 -4.09
CA VAL A 66 8.52 10.11 -3.88
C VAL A 66 8.89 9.79 -2.43
N LYS A 67 8.01 9.09 -1.72
CA LYS A 67 8.26 8.62 -0.35
C LYS A 67 8.12 7.09 -0.30
N GLU A 68 9.06 6.41 0.36
CA GLU A 68 8.88 4.99 0.69
C GLU A 68 7.72 4.87 1.67
N TYR A 69 6.70 4.11 1.30
CA TYR A 69 5.44 3.99 2.04
C TYR A 69 5.36 2.66 2.80
N ASP A 70 5.60 1.55 2.11
CA ASP A 70 5.49 0.21 2.68
C ASP A 70 6.27 -0.82 1.83
N ARG A 71 6.18 -2.11 2.18
CA ARG A 71 6.68 -3.22 1.38
C ARG A 71 5.66 -4.33 1.26
N VAL A 72 5.60 -4.93 0.09
CA VAL A 72 4.61 -5.96 -0.24
C VAL A 72 5.27 -7.25 -0.73
N ILE A 73 4.64 -8.37 -0.41
CA ILE A 73 4.97 -9.67 -0.98
C ILE A 73 4.19 -9.83 -2.29
N LEU A 74 4.92 -9.99 -3.40
CA LEU A 74 4.36 -10.30 -4.70
C LEU A 74 4.55 -11.78 -5.04
N CYS A 75 3.57 -12.33 -5.74
CA CYS A 75 3.70 -13.64 -6.34
C CYS A 75 4.87 -13.63 -7.34
N PRO A 76 5.85 -14.53 -7.20
CA PRO A 76 6.98 -14.58 -8.14
C PRO A 76 6.58 -15.06 -9.53
N LYS A 77 5.41 -15.67 -9.68
CA LYS A 77 4.91 -16.21 -10.96
C LYS A 77 4.11 -15.18 -11.78
N CYS A 78 3.19 -14.45 -11.14
CA CYS A 78 2.29 -13.52 -11.84
C CYS A 78 2.38 -12.05 -11.37
N GLY A 79 3.20 -11.75 -10.35
CA GLY A 79 3.33 -10.40 -9.80
C GLY A 79 2.15 -9.92 -8.95
N SER A 80 1.13 -10.75 -8.71
CA SER A 80 -0.03 -10.36 -7.90
C SER A 80 0.33 -10.13 -6.43
N VAL A 81 -0.30 -9.12 -5.82
CA VAL A 81 -0.23 -8.82 -4.37
C VAL A 81 -1.25 -9.63 -3.55
N ASP A 82 -2.19 -10.32 -4.21
CA ASP A 82 -3.20 -11.13 -3.54
C ASP A 82 -2.61 -12.48 -3.13
N VAL A 83 -1.88 -12.42 -2.02
CA VAL A 83 -1.07 -13.50 -1.46
C VAL A 83 -1.45 -13.65 0.00
N TYR A 84 -1.79 -14.88 0.39
CA TYR A 84 -2.05 -15.23 1.77
C TYR A 84 -1.08 -16.32 2.24
N SER A 85 -0.91 -16.43 3.55
CA SER A 85 0.07 -17.36 4.14
C SER A 85 -0.63 -18.52 4.84
N LYS A 86 -0.04 -19.71 4.72
CA LYS A 86 -0.41 -20.93 5.43
C LYS A 86 0.78 -21.49 6.19
N TYR A 87 0.48 -22.28 7.22
CA TYR A 87 1.46 -23.13 7.88
C TYR A 87 1.60 -24.46 7.15
N SER A 88 2.82 -24.98 7.12
CA SER A 88 3.18 -26.21 6.43
C SER A 88 4.13 -27.05 7.28
N CYS A 89 4.03 -28.36 7.11
CA CYS A 89 4.83 -29.32 7.87
C CYS A 89 6.30 -29.26 7.43
N PRO A 90 7.26 -29.07 8.34
CA PRO A 90 8.68 -29.04 7.99
C PRO A 90 9.22 -30.38 7.48
N ARG A 91 8.51 -31.49 7.71
CA ARG A 91 8.93 -32.84 7.26
C ARG A 91 8.43 -33.20 5.86
N CYS A 92 7.18 -32.87 5.52
CA CYS A 92 6.55 -33.32 4.27
C CYS A 92 5.91 -32.21 3.44
N HIS A 93 6.07 -30.95 3.86
CA HIS A 93 5.55 -29.72 3.23
C HIS A 93 4.04 -29.66 3.03
N SER A 94 3.29 -30.59 3.62
CA SER A 94 1.82 -30.55 3.63
C SER A 94 1.33 -29.34 4.42
N MET A 95 0.37 -28.62 3.87
CA MET A 95 -0.34 -27.52 4.54
C MET A 95 -1.48 -27.99 5.45
N ARG A 96 -1.71 -29.30 5.55
CA ARG A 96 -2.69 -29.88 6.50
C ARG A 96 -2.07 -29.94 7.89
N VAL A 97 -1.99 -28.79 8.55
CA VAL A 97 -1.35 -28.59 9.85
C VAL A 97 -2.38 -28.04 10.84
N ASP A 98 -2.52 -28.72 11.97
CA ASP A 98 -3.37 -28.26 13.06
C ASP A 98 -2.51 -27.64 14.16
N ARG A 99 -2.98 -26.52 14.72
CA ARG A 99 -2.40 -25.91 15.91
C ARG A 99 -3.07 -26.51 17.15
N MET A 100 -2.27 -26.96 18.10
CA MET A 100 -2.71 -27.54 19.36
C MET A 100 -2.18 -26.69 20.52
N GLU A 101 -2.97 -26.54 21.57
CA GLU A 101 -2.57 -25.86 22.81
C GLU A 101 -1.84 -26.84 23.72
N LEU A 102 -0.68 -26.47 24.26
CA LEU A 102 0.07 -27.28 25.21
C LEU A 102 -0.26 -26.88 26.64
N ILE A 103 -0.61 -27.88 27.44
CA ILE A 103 -0.90 -27.75 28.87
C ILE A 103 0.16 -28.48 29.67
N GLU A 104 0.65 -27.82 30.72
CA GLU A 104 1.45 -28.40 31.79
C GLU A 104 0.58 -28.60 33.03
N HIS A 105 0.66 -29.78 33.67
CA HIS A 105 0.21 -29.99 35.04
C HIS A 105 1.41 -29.80 35.99
N PRO A 106 1.53 -28.67 36.72
CA PRO A 106 2.75 -28.32 37.45
C PRO A 106 3.13 -29.30 38.58
N PHE A 107 2.16 -29.99 39.18
CA PHE A 107 2.42 -30.86 40.32
C PHE A 107 3.01 -32.20 39.94
N CYS A 108 2.63 -32.77 38.78
CA CYS A 108 3.20 -34.03 38.29
C CYS A 108 4.17 -33.84 37.12
N GLY A 109 4.34 -32.62 36.62
CA GLY A 109 5.23 -32.27 35.50
C GLY A 109 4.78 -32.79 34.13
N TYR A 110 3.55 -33.30 33.99
CA TYR A 110 3.08 -33.82 32.70
C TYR A 110 2.74 -32.67 31.76
N ILE A 111 3.29 -32.74 30.54
CA ILE A 111 3.05 -31.81 29.45
C ILE A 111 2.39 -32.56 28.30
N GLY A 112 1.29 -32.04 27.78
CA GLY A 112 0.61 -32.62 26.63
C GLY A 112 -0.32 -31.64 25.95
N ASP A 113 -0.87 -32.05 24.81
CA ASP A 113 -1.88 -31.25 24.10
C ASP A 113 -3.15 -31.18 24.95
N LYS A 114 -3.83 -30.02 25.01
CA LYS A 114 -5.08 -29.85 25.76
C LYS A 114 -6.12 -30.93 25.46
N ALA A 115 -6.21 -31.35 24.21
CA ALA A 115 -7.10 -32.43 23.78
C ALA A 115 -6.86 -33.75 24.54
N SER A 116 -5.62 -34.03 24.96
CA SER A 116 -5.31 -35.22 25.76
C SER A 116 -5.79 -35.13 27.22
N PHE A 117 -6.03 -33.91 27.73
CA PHE A 117 -6.56 -33.69 29.06
C PHE A 117 -8.09 -33.71 29.09
N ILE A 118 -8.78 -33.55 27.95
CA ILE A 118 -10.25 -33.47 27.94
C ILE A 118 -10.85 -34.85 28.21
N SER A 119 -11.68 -34.94 29.25
CA SER A 119 -12.56 -36.06 29.54
C SER A 119 -13.95 -35.51 29.85
N ASP A 120 -14.90 -35.76 28.97
CA ASP A 120 -16.24 -35.16 29.01
C ASP A 120 -16.19 -33.62 29.13
N SER A 121 -16.65 -33.07 30.26
CA SER A 121 -16.67 -31.63 30.54
C SER A 121 -15.49 -31.14 31.39
N SER A 122 -14.56 -32.02 31.77
CA SER A 122 -13.46 -31.72 32.68
C SER A 122 -12.09 -31.97 32.03
N LEU A 123 -11.07 -31.29 32.54
CA LEU A 123 -9.67 -31.53 32.24
C LEU A 123 -9.10 -32.49 33.28
N ILE A 124 -8.63 -33.65 32.86
CA ILE A 124 -8.04 -34.68 33.71
C ILE A 124 -6.61 -34.91 33.25
N CYS A 125 -5.65 -34.83 34.17
CA CYS A 125 -4.25 -35.11 33.86
C CYS A 125 -4.09 -36.58 33.40
N PRO A 126 -3.56 -36.86 32.19
CA PRO A 126 -3.38 -38.23 31.70
C PRO A 126 -2.42 -39.07 32.56
N ASN A 127 -1.47 -38.41 33.23
CA ASN A 127 -0.41 -39.05 34.00
C ASN A 127 -0.86 -39.44 35.42
N CYS A 128 -1.39 -38.50 36.19
CA CYS A 128 -1.77 -38.73 37.59
C CYS A 128 -3.27 -38.79 37.85
N ARG A 129 -4.10 -38.63 36.81
CA ARG A 129 -5.58 -38.67 36.85
C ARG A 129 -6.24 -37.58 37.71
N THR A 130 -5.49 -36.58 38.14
CA THR A 130 -6.02 -35.41 38.86
C THR A 130 -6.93 -34.59 37.93
N GLU A 131 -8.13 -34.26 38.41
CA GLU A 131 -9.03 -33.30 37.77
C GLU A 131 -8.52 -31.87 37.98
N LEU A 132 -8.37 -31.11 36.90
CA LEU A 132 -7.73 -29.80 36.83
C LEU A 132 -8.75 -28.65 36.67
N GLY A 133 -10.04 -28.99 36.51
CA GLY A 133 -11.15 -28.06 36.33
C GLY A 133 -11.93 -28.27 35.01
N PRO A 134 -12.97 -27.47 34.75
CA PRO A 134 -13.81 -27.60 33.56
C PRO A 134 -13.06 -27.18 32.27
N VAL A 135 -13.46 -27.77 31.14
CA VAL A 135 -12.85 -27.51 29.82
C VAL A 135 -13.03 -26.04 29.37
N ASP A 136 -14.11 -25.39 29.82
CA ASP A 136 -14.46 -24.00 29.49
C ASP A 136 -13.56 -22.96 30.19
N GLY A 137 -12.64 -23.40 31.06
CA GLY A 137 -11.65 -22.55 31.71
C GLY A 137 -12.24 -21.61 32.76
N LYS A 138 -13.51 -21.77 33.14
CA LYS A 138 -14.06 -21.04 34.29
C LYS A 138 -13.44 -21.55 35.58
N PRO A 139 -13.14 -20.67 36.54
CA PRO A 139 -12.73 -21.12 37.86
C PRO A 139 -13.81 -22.04 38.44
N PRO A 140 -13.45 -23.20 39.01
CA PRO A 140 -14.41 -24.03 39.72
C PRO A 140 -15.13 -23.21 40.80
N GLY A 141 -16.46 -23.22 40.80
CA GLY A 141 -17.28 -22.51 41.79
C GLY A 141 -17.19 -23.10 43.21
N ASP A 142 -16.51 -24.24 43.35
CA ASP A 142 -16.30 -24.98 44.59
C ASP A 142 -14.97 -24.66 45.30
N GLY A 143 -14.13 -23.79 44.72
CA GLY A 143 -12.85 -23.38 45.29
C GLY A 143 -11.66 -24.31 45.01
N SER A 144 -11.79 -25.30 44.11
CA SER A 144 -10.67 -26.14 43.66
C SER A 144 -9.64 -25.36 42.80
N ARG A 145 -8.35 -25.70 42.91
CA ARG A 145 -7.24 -24.92 42.34
C ARG A 145 -7.13 -25.02 40.81
N ARG A 146 -6.68 -23.91 40.19
CA ARG A 146 -6.27 -23.79 38.78
C ARG A 146 -4.95 -24.51 38.52
N ASP A 147 -4.93 -25.84 38.52
CA ASP A 147 -3.65 -26.54 38.51
C ASP A 147 -3.26 -27.05 37.12
N TYR A 148 -3.39 -26.19 36.11
CA TYR A 148 -2.72 -26.37 34.83
C TYR A 148 -2.25 -25.03 34.24
N ARG A 149 -1.17 -25.05 33.48
CA ARG A 149 -0.61 -23.89 32.78
C ARG A 149 -0.65 -24.12 31.29
N ILE A 150 -1.13 -23.13 30.54
CA ILE A 150 -0.93 -23.11 29.09
C ILE A 150 0.52 -22.67 28.86
N ILE A 151 1.35 -23.58 28.36
CA ILE A 151 2.79 -23.37 28.21
C ILE A 151 3.21 -23.11 26.77
N GLY A 152 2.29 -23.24 25.81
CA GLY A 152 2.56 -22.87 24.43
C GLY A 152 1.62 -23.51 23.43
N SER A 153 2.12 -23.68 22.22
CA SER A 153 1.42 -24.38 21.14
C SER A 153 2.35 -25.37 20.47
N SER A 154 1.80 -26.51 20.10
CA SER A 154 2.42 -27.48 19.21
C SER A 154 1.63 -27.51 17.91
N PHE A 155 2.21 -28.13 16.89
CA PHE A 155 1.57 -28.34 15.61
C PHE A 155 1.68 -29.81 15.23
N GLU A 156 0.64 -30.34 14.58
CA GLU A 156 0.63 -31.70 14.06
C GLU A 156 0.22 -31.72 12.59
N CYS A 157 0.97 -32.47 11.78
CA CYS A 157 0.64 -32.66 10.38
C CYS A 157 -0.35 -33.82 10.20
N ARG A 158 -1.55 -33.52 9.72
CA ARG A 158 -2.57 -34.54 9.39
C ARG A 158 -2.18 -35.49 8.25
N LYS A 159 -1.17 -35.15 7.44
CA LYS A 159 -0.68 -36.01 6.35
C LYS A 159 0.30 -37.08 6.83
N CYS A 160 1.20 -36.74 7.76
CA CYS A 160 2.31 -37.62 8.15
C CYS A 160 2.44 -37.87 9.65
N GLY A 161 1.55 -37.30 10.47
CA GLY A 161 1.55 -37.40 11.94
C GLY A 161 2.71 -36.68 12.62
N TYR A 162 3.58 -35.98 11.88
CA TYR A 162 4.74 -35.32 12.47
C TYR A 162 4.31 -34.15 13.35
N ARG A 163 4.79 -34.15 14.60
CA ARG A 163 4.60 -33.08 15.58
C ARG A 163 5.81 -32.16 15.62
N PHE A 164 5.58 -30.86 15.70
CA PHE A 164 6.62 -29.83 15.67
C PHE A 164 6.15 -28.54 16.33
N GLU A 165 7.07 -27.71 16.79
CA GLU A 165 6.74 -26.43 17.45
C GLU A 165 6.72 -25.24 16.48
N ARG A 166 7.53 -25.32 15.40
CA ARG A 166 7.70 -24.23 14.44
C ARG A 166 7.23 -24.68 13.05
N PRO A 167 6.05 -24.26 12.58
CA PRO A 167 5.63 -24.52 11.22
C PRO A 167 6.50 -23.75 10.22
N GLN A 168 6.61 -24.26 9.00
CA GLN A 168 7.08 -23.46 7.88
C GLN A 168 5.94 -22.55 7.40
N VAL A 169 6.25 -21.27 7.16
CA VAL A 169 5.32 -20.34 6.51
C VAL A 169 5.46 -20.50 5.00
N THR A 170 4.33 -20.75 4.34
CA THR A 170 4.24 -20.86 2.89
C THR A 170 3.18 -19.88 2.38
N HIS A 171 3.51 -19.14 1.33
CA HIS A 171 2.63 -18.22 0.65
C HIS A 171 1.87 -18.94 -0.47
N VAL A 172 0.62 -18.53 -0.67
CA VAL A 172 -0.26 -19.01 -1.74
C VAL A 172 -0.84 -17.79 -2.45
N CYS A 173 -0.68 -17.74 -3.77
CA CYS A 173 -1.29 -16.70 -4.59
C CYS A 173 -2.75 -17.07 -4.91
N ASN A 174 -3.69 -16.18 -4.64
CA ASN A 174 -5.10 -16.38 -4.98
C ASN A 174 -5.36 -16.32 -6.49
N GLU A 175 -4.55 -15.56 -7.24
CA GLU A 175 -4.73 -15.39 -8.69
C GLU A 175 -4.29 -16.61 -9.51
N CYS A 176 -3.10 -17.15 -9.23
CA CYS A 176 -2.51 -18.21 -10.07
C CYS A 176 -2.26 -19.53 -9.34
N GLY A 177 -2.60 -19.61 -8.04
CA GLY A 177 -2.41 -20.80 -7.21
C GLY A 177 -0.95 -21.15 -6.91
N ALA A 178 0.01 -20.29 -7.28
CA ALA A 178 1.42 -20.54 -7.01
C ALA A 178 1.69 -20.66 -5.51
N ILE A 179 2.52 -21.63 -5.14
CA ILE A 179 2.96 -21.90 -3.78
C ILE A 179 4.44 -21.54 -3.69
N PHE A 180 4.81 -20.68 -2.76
CA PHE A 180 6.17 -20.16 -2.65
C PHE A 180 6.49 -19.76 -1.19
N ASN A 181 7.76 -19.51 -0.88
CA ASN A 181 8.20 -19.10 0.46
C ASN A 181 9.02 -17.80 0.39
N TYR A 182 9.51 -17.34 1.53
CA TYR A 182 10.28 -16.09 1.65
C TYR A 182 11.56 -16.04 0.79
N MET A 183 12.15 -17.19 0.41
CA MET A 183 13.34 -17.21 -0.44
C MET A 183 13.00 -16.95 -1.91
N THR A 184 11.79 -17.32 -2.33
CA THR A 184 11.31 -17.18 -3.71
C THR A 184 10.34 -16.03 -3.88
N ALA A 185 9.81 -15.47 -2.79
CA ALA A 185 8.89 -14.35 -2.82
C ALA A 185 9.58 -13.11 -3.38
N ARG A 186 8.88 -12.35 -4.21
CA ARG A 186 9.30 -10.98 -4.56
C ARG A 186 8.87 -10.07 -3.41
N TYR A 187 9.79 -9.33 -2.83
CA TYR A 187 9.52 -8.41 -1.72
C TYR A 187 9.91 -6.98 -2.14
N GLU A 188 8.90 -6.18 -2.47
CA GLU A 188 9.08 -4.91 -3.19
C GLU A 188 8.64 -3.72 -2.35
N ARG A 189 9.32 -2.59 -2.57
CA ARG A 189 8.96 -1.32 -1.94
C ARG A 189 7.79 -0.71 -2.67
N LEU A 190 6.87 -0.15 -1.90
CA LEU A 190 5.78 0.68 -2.37
C LEU A 190 6.12 2.14 -2.11
N TYR A 191 5.78 2.99 -3.06
CA TYR A 191 6.00 4.42 -2.97
C TYR A 191 4.69 5.18 -3.00
N SER A 192 4.59 6.19 -2.15
CA SER A 192 3.58 7.24 -2.28
C SER A 192 4.15 8.42 -3.06
N TYR A 193 3.26 9.14 -3.74
CA TYR A 193 3.58 10.37 -4.46
C TYR A 193 2.87 11.54 -3.81
N GLU A 194 3.65 12.42 -3.17
CA GLU A 194 3.14 13.68 -2.63
C GLU A 194 3.22 14.78 -3.69
N ILE A 195 2.22 15.65 -3.70
CA ILE A 195 2.14 16.81 -4.58
C ILE A 195 2.57 18.03 -3.75
N PRO A 196 3.76 18.62 -4.00
CA PRO A 196 4.18 19.84 -3.33
C PRO A 196 3.21 20.99 -3.59
N GLU A 197 3.01 21.87 -2.61
CA GLU A 197 2.13 23.02 -2.75
C GLU A 197 2.59 23.97 -3.88
N GLU A 198 3.91 24.15 -4.01
CA GLU A 198 4.58 24.97 -5.04
C GLU A 198 4.30 24.50 -6.49
N VAL A 199 3.90 23.24 -6.67
CA VAL A 199 3.58 22.70 -8.00
C VAL A 199 2.27 23.30 -8.54
N ALA A 200 1.32 23.62 -7.66
CA ALA A 200 0.10 24.33 -8.05
C ALA A 200 0.41 25.76 -8.52
N GLU A 201 1.39 26.43 -7.89
CA GLU A 201 1.90 27.74 -8.29
C GLU A 201 2.55 27.68 -9.67
N THR A 202 3.45 26.72 -9.87
CA THR A 202 4.16 26.49 -11.13
C THR A 202 3.20 26.23 -12.30
N LEU A 203 2.04 25.62 -12.05
CA LEU A 203 1.01 25.37 -13.07
C LEU A 203 -0.03 26.49 -13.21
N GLY A 204 0.03 27.55 -12.41
CA GLY A 204 -0.95 28.63 -12.40
C GLY A 204 -2.35 28.17 -11.96
N LEU A 205 -2.40 27.17 -11.06
CA LEU A 205 -3.63 26.55 -10.54
C LEU A 205 -4.02 27.05 -9.14
N VAL A 206 -3.25 27.94 -8.54
CA VAL A 206 -3.60 28.62 -7.28
C VAL A 206 -4.96 29.29 -7.47
N PRO A 207 -6.00 28.94 -6.70
CA PRO A 207 -7.36 29.47 -6.88
C PRO A 207 -7.41 31.00 -6.96
N GLU A 208 -6.61 31.67 -6.12
CA GLU A 208 -6.47 33.12 -6.06
C GLU A 208 -5.88 33.69 -7.36
N LEU A 209 -4.80 33.09 -7.89
CA LEU A 209 -4.26 33.49 -9.20
C LEU A 209 -5.23 33.14 -10.34
N ARG A 210 -5.92 31.99 -10.27
CA ARG A 210 -6.90 31.59 -11.31
C ARG A 210 -8.04 32.61 -11.41
N SER A 211 -8.55 33.08 -10.27
CA SER A 211 -9.56 34.13 -10.21
C SER A 211 -9.09 35.47 -10.77
N ILE A 212 -7.79 35.77 -10.72
CA ILE A 212 -7.22 37.00 -11.30
C ILE A 212 -6.92 36.80 -12.80
N LEU A 213 -6.29 35.69 -13.16
CA LEU A 213 -5.78 35.46 -14.52
C LEU A 213 -6.89 35.10 -15.51
N GLN A 214 -7.94 34.41 -15.10
CA GLN A 214 -9.02 33.99 -16.00
C GLN A 214 -9.77 35.18 -16.63
N PRO A 215 -10.22 36.21 -15.87
CA PRO A 215 -10.81 37.40 -16.47
C PRO A 215 -9.86 38.14 -17.42
N LEU A 216 -8.58 38.20 -17.08
CA LEU A 216 -7.53 38.83 -17.89
C LEU A 216 -7.34 38.10 -19.23
N GLU A 217 -7.26 36.77 -19.17
CA GLU A 217 -7.14 35.89 -20.34
C GLU A 217 -8.34 36.05 -21.28
N SER A 218 -9.57 35.96 -20.76
CA SER A 218 -10.78 36.14 -21.55
C SER A 218 -10.82 37.52 -22.22
N THR A 219 -10.52 38.58 -21.47
CA THR A 219 -10.48 39.96 -21.99
C THR A 219 -9.46 40.11 -23.11
N LEU A 220 -8.26 39.55 -22.94
CA LEU A 220 -7.20 39.62 -23.95
C LEU A 220 -7.57 38.83 -25.22
N MET A 221 -8.16 37.64 -25.07
CA MET A 221 -8.63 36.84 -26.19
C MET A 221 -9.77 37.53 -26.97
N GLU A 222 -10.75 38.12 -26.28
CA GLU A 222 -11.82 38.93 -26.90
C GLU A 222 -11.26 40.09 -27.72
N HIS A 223 -10.17 40.69 -27.26
CA HIS A 223 -9.47 41.74 -27.99
C HIS A 223 -8.50 41.20 -29.04
N GLY A 224 -8.57 39.91 -29.39
CA GLY A 224 -7.83 39.28 -30.47
C GLY A 224 -6.35 39.04 -30.18
N TYR A 225 -5.97 38.90 -28.90
CA TYR A 225 -4.65 38.40 -28.54
C TYR A 225 -4.64 36.86 -28.50
N THR A 226 -3.55 36.27 -28.95
CA THR A 226 -3.24 34.88 -28.63
C THR A 226 -2.59 34.87 -27.25
N VAL A 227 -3.21 34.16 -26.30
CA VAL A 227 -2.78 34.14 -24.90
C VAL A 227 -2.21 32.76 -24.57
N GLU A 228 -1.09 32.75 -23.87
CA GLU A 228 -0.39 31.56 -23.38
C GLU A 228 -0.14 31.71 -21.87
N ARG A 229 -0.58 30.74 -21.08
CA ARG A 229 -0.26 30.66 -19.65
C ARG A 229 1.13 30.09 -19.43
N ASN A 230 1.86 30.59 -18.43
CA ASN A 230 3.25 30.21 -18.15
C ASN A 230 4.17 30.38 -19.38
N GLY A 231 3.86 31.38 -20.20
CA GLY A 231 4.55 31.61 -21.47
C GLY A 231 5.99 32.06 -21.26
N ARG A 232 6.86 31.64 -22.19
CA ARG A 232 8.29 31.96 -22.17
C ARG A 232 8.62 33.12 -23.11
N LEU A 233 9.54 33.98 -22.67
CA LEU A 233 10.07 35.09 -23.45
C LEU A 233 11.57 35.22 -23.29
N ILE A 234 12.24 35.47 -24.41
CA ILE A 234 13.67 35.78 -24.44
C ILE A 234 13.82 37.28 -24.28
N GLY A 235 14.51 37.69 -23.21
CA GLY A 235 14.86 39.07 -22.94
C GLY A 235 15.92 39.60 -23.90
N VAL A 236 16.12 40.93 -23.89
CA VAL A 236 17.15 41.59 -24.70
C VAL A 236 18.58 41.14 -24.36
N SER A 237 18.78 40.63 -23.15
CA SER A 237 20.03 40.02 -22.68
C SER A 237 20.27 38.61 -23.22
N GLY A 238 19.27 38.01 -23.89
CA GLY A 238 19.29 36.59 -24.30
C GLY A 238 18.84 35.61 -23.22
N GLY A 239 18.54 36.07 -22.00
CA GLY A 239 17.99 35.24 -20.93
C GLY A 239 16.53 34.86 -21.19
N GLU A 240 16.16 33.62 -20.87
CA GLU A 240 14.77 33.15 -20.94
C GLU A 240 14.05 33.45 -19.61
N HIS A 241 12.86 34.03 -19.70
CA HIS A 241 12.01 34.36 -18.56
C HIS A 241 10.62 33.74 -18.76
N THR A 242 10.04 33.23 -17.68
CA THR A 242 8.68 32.71 -17.60
C THR A 242 7.78 33.73 -16.91
N PHE A 243 6.56 33.91 -17.42
CA PHE A 243 5.54 34.81 -16.86
C PHE A 243 4.22 34.06 -16.69
N ASN A 244 3.40 34.39 -15.70
CA ASN A 244 2.11 33.71 -15.50
C ASN A 244 1.21 33.78 -16.75
N LEU A 245 1.26 34.86 -17.53
CA LEU A 245 0.52 35.00 -18.78
C LEU A 245 1.30 35.83 -19.81
N VAL A 246 1.40 35.32 -21.03
CA VAL A 246 2.00 36.01 -22.19
C VAL A 246 0.95 36.12 -23.30
N ALA A 247 0.63 37.35 -23.72
CA ALA A 247 -0.33 37.61 -24.78
C ALA A 247 0.32 38.33 -25.97
N ARG A 248 -0.01 37.90 -27.19
CA ARG A 248 0.61 38.37 -28.44
C ARG A 248 -0.43 38.82 -29.46
N LYS A 249 -0.25 40.02 -30.05
CA LYS A 249 -1.08 40.53 -31.15
C LYS A 249 -0.30 41.52 -32.01
N GLY A 250 -0.13 41.22 -33.31
CA GLY A 250 0.41 42.17 -34.29
C GLY A 250 1.73 42.85 -33.88
N GLY A 251 2.68 42.06 -33.34
CA GLY A 251 3.97 42.56 -32.84
C GLY A 251 3.95 43.12 -31.41
N ARG A 252 2.77 43.35 -30.81
CA ARG A 252 2.62 43.72 -29.41
C ARG A 252 2.66 42.48 -28.51
N ARG A 253 3.30 42.64 -27.35
CA ARG A 253 3.41 41.62 -26.30
C ARG A 253 2.94 42.22 -24.99
N ILE A 254 2.05 41.53 -24.29
CA ILE A 254 1.64 41.82 -22.91
C ILE A 254 2.11 40.64 -22.06
N VAL A 255 2.75 40.94 -20.93
CA VAL A 255 3.17 39.96 -19.95
C VAL A 255 2.50 40.29 -18.62
N VAL A 256 1.99 39.29 -17.93
CA VAL A 256 1.43 39.42 -16.59
C VAL A 256 2.20 38.50 -15.68
N ASP A 257 2.74 39.09 -14.63
CA ASP A 257 3.45 38.40 -13.56
C ASP A 257 2.83 38.86 -12.25
N ILE A 258 2.30 37.91 -11.49
CA ILE A 258 1.67 38.11 -10.20
C ILE A 258 2.56 37.36 -9.21
N SER A 259 3.41 38.14 -8.56
CA SER A 259 4.24 37.73 -7.43
C SER A 259 3.48 37.74 -6.11
#